data_AF-A0A3N5R306-F1
#
_entry.id   AF-A0A3N5R306-F1
#
_cell.length_a   1.000
_cell.length_b   1.000
_cell.length_c   1.000
_cell.angle_alpha   90.00
_cell.angle_beta   90.00
_cell.angle_gamma   90.00
#
_symmetry.space_group_name_H-M   'P 1'
#
loop_
_entity.id
_entity.type
_entity.pdbx_description
1 polymer ?
#
loop_
_entity_poly.entity_id
_entity_poly.type
_entity_poly.pdbx_seq_one_letter_code
_entity_poly.pdbx_strand_id
1 'polypeptide(L)'
;MMSILPPLCRRFAVGSAGSTLGVWSIALVLIAGALGSVLADTRKPARARPEAEVEPAAPAAVVRDHAARQPALPVDAADAGADDDEEADPSTVSEALLKRRIQRAQDNSELDEEERQEVVDQYKRALEHLSEEAEAAEKTESLTVRAEKAPARLNEAKSQLESSRPDPASVVKPSASLNELRTELSQAEADLDESIRRRDELQAEVDHRPTRRMEDAARETELEELLEEIEDQLERKPDQDASKELAEAQTLVLRARRQAAAAELQQVRQEILTDDLTTDLLLVERDLAVIQAEYAQKLADAWMLAVNSGRRGEIELQAREASRQAAQAAPELKSIAERTVELTAQRQTLVERIERVQQQVESADTQTTELTEEFDKVAERARRAGFTETVAVVLRRRRDNLPDVARLREGAREREHETAQLSLQLAELEDDRRTLADLGSAVSRRKRELAAQSHAEGGTIDEAALRKLLTAQRAGLDGLIRDTSEALETLLELETAERQLIRQTQTYAKFCDEHVLWIRSTVPPQVADGKRLLQAAQEFLQPGFWMGLVNDLARDARRNSGYYLLALISSAAIFLLGRARQRQLR
;
A
#
# COMPACT_ATOMS: atom_id res chain seq x y z
N MET A 1 -22.79 -58.65 -20.00
CA MET A 1 -23.43 -59.59 -19.05
C MET A 1 -23.50 -58.89 -17.70
N MET A 2 -24.60 -58.18 -17.43
CA MET A 2 -25.76 -58.67 -16.66
C MET A 2 -25.35 -59.00 -15.21
N SER A 3 -25.58 -58.12 -14.23
CA SER A 3 -26.83 -57.89 -13.46
C SER A 3 -26.51 -58.33 -12.00
N ILE A 4 -26.98 -57.76 -10.88
CA ILE A 4 -28.35 -57.54 -10.38
C ILE A 4 -28.24 -56.71 -9.06
N LEU A 5 -29.01 -55.62 -8.94
CA LEU A 5 -29.51 -54.93 -7.70
C LEU A 5 -30.80 -55.63 -7.19
N PRO A 6 -31.58 -55.26 -6.14
CA PRO A 6 -31.43 -54.51 -4.84
C PRO A 6 -32.26 -55.23 -3.69
N PRO A 7 -33.15 -54.60 -2.88
CA PRO A 7 -33.06 -53.57 -1.81
C PRO A 7 -33.57 -54.09 -0.43
N LEU A 8 -33.49 -53.28 0.65
CA LEU A 8 -34.48 -53.34 1.74
C LEU A 8 -34.71 -51.97 2.41
N CYS A 9 -35.90 -51.42 2.15
CA CYS A 9 -36.54 -50.35 2.90
C CYS A 9 -37.25 -50.93 4.14
N ARG A 10 -37.36 -50.17 5.23
CA ARG A 10 -38.65 -50.03 5.94
C ARG A 10 -38.73 -48.75 6.77
N ARG A 11 -39.81 -48.01 6.48
CA ARG A 11 -40.38 -46.87 7.21
C ARG A 11 -40.70 -47.23 8.67
N PHE A 12 -40.53 -46.27 9.58
CA PHE A 12 -41.57 -45.92 10.56
C PHE A 12 -41.48 -44.42 10.87
N ALA A 13 -42.65 -43.78 10.84
CA ALA A 13 -42.87 -42.39 11.21
C ALA A 13 -43.48 -42.30 12.61
N VAL A 14 -43.49 -41.07 13.15
CA VAL A 14 -44.31 -40.52 14.26
C VAL A 14 -43.64 -40.52 15.65
N GLY A 15 -43.52 -39.31 16.23
CA GLY A 15 -43.99 -39.08 17.60
C GLY A 15 -43.04 -38.51 18.65
N SER A 16 -43.12 -37.19 18.81
CA SER A 16 -43.11 -36.45 20.10
C SER A 16 -41.84 -36.31 20.97
N ALA A 17 -41.51 -35.03 21.18
CA ALA A 17 -41.39 -34.36 22.47
C ALA A 17 -40.15 -34.59 23.37
N GLY A 18 -39.41 -33.49 23.54
CA GLY A 18 -39.06 -32.98 24.87
C GLY A 18 -37.64 -33.26 25.36
N SER A 19 -36.77 -32.24 25.33
CA SER A 19 -36.24 -31.58 26.55
C SER A 19 -34.98 -30.77 26.23
N THR A 20 -35.18 -29.46 26.11
CA THR A 20 -34.20 -28.38 26.29
C THR A 20 -33.84 -28.23 27.78
N LEU A 21 -32.63 -27.73 28.07
CA LEU A 21 -32.16 -26.88 29.20
C LEU A 21 -30.69 -27.23 29.49
N GLY A 22 -29.67 -26.37 29.47
CA GLY A 22 -29.62 -24.91 29.58
C GLY A 22 -29.16 -24.50 30.98
N VAL A 23 -27.92 -24.00 31.15
CA VAL A 23 -27.52 -23.13 32.28
C VAL A 23 -26.51 -22.10 31.79
N TRP A 24 -27.01 -20.91 31.45
CA TRP A 24 -26.27 -19.65 31.48
C TRP A 24 -26.75 -18.89 32.73
N SER A 25 -25.82 -18.47 33.57
CA SER A 25 -26.09 -17.74 34.82
C SER A 25 -26.39 -16.26 34.53
N ILE A 26 -27.53 -15.78 35.03
CA ILE A 26 -27.86 -14.36 35.17
C ILE A 26 -27.55 -13.92 36.59
N ALA A 27 -26.86 -12.79 36.74
CA ALA A 27 -26.82 -12.02 37.97
C ALA A 27 -27.12 -10.56 37.63
N LEU A 28 -28.23 -10.04 38.12
CA LEU A 28 -28.58 -8.61 38.14
C LEU A 28 -29.46 -8.37 39.36
N VAL A 29 -29.19 -7.30 40.13
CA VAL A 29 -30.14 -6.35 40.76
C VAL A 29 -29.42 -5.52 41.84
N LEU A 30 -29.86 -4.24 41.93
CA LEU A 30 -29.42 -3.07 42.72
C LEU A 30 -28.43 -2.20 41.93
N ILE A 31 -28.83 -1.09 41.32
CA ILE A 31 -29.29 0.14 41.99
C ILE A 31 -30.31 0.88 41.12
N ALA A 32 -31.44 1.28 41.73
CA ALA A 32 -32.33 2.33 41.25
C ALA A 32 -32.38 3.42 42.33
N GLY A 33 -32.23 4.68 41.95
CA GLY A 33 -32.49 5.81 42.84
C GLY A 33 -31.67 7.07 42.57
N ALA A 34 -32.06 7.86 41.55
CA ALA A 34 -32.06 9.33 41.60
C ALA A 34 -32.68 9.92 40.31
N LEU A 35 -33.87 10.52 40.47
CA LEU A 35 -34.46 11.55 39.60
C LEU A 35 -33.52 12.78 39.51
N GLY A 36 -33.57 13.67 38.52
CA GLY A 36 -34.52 13.81 37.43
C GLY A 36 -34.36 15.14 36.66
N SER A 37 -35.32 15.33 35.75
CA SER A 37 -35.81 16.58 35.11
C SER A 37 -34.88 17.46 34.26
N VAL A 38 -35.13 17.50 32.94
CA VAL A 38 -35.35 18.76 32.20
C VAL A 38 -36.48 18.53 31.17
N LEU A 39 -37.47 19.42 31.21
CA LEU A 39 -38.65 19.52 30.34
C LEU A 39 -38.27 19.91 28.89
N ALA A 40 -38.85 19.24 27.89
CA ALA A 40 -39.94 19.72 27.01
C ALA A 40 -39.67 21.05 26.28
N ASP A 41 -39.54 20.98 24.95
CA ASP A 41 -40.25 21.94 24.09
C ASP A 41 -40.66 21.28 22.76
N THR A 42 -41.90 21.56 22.40
CA THR A 42 -42.68 21.03 21.30
C THR A 42 -42.76 22.08 20.21
N ARG A 43 -42.44 21.74 18.95
CA ARG A 43 -43.00 22.43 17.77
C ARG A 43 -42.90 21.57 16.51
N LYS A 44 -44.07 21.22 15.98
CA LYS A 44 -44.39 20.81 14.60
C LYS A 44 -45.63 21.65 14.21
N PRO A 45 -46.14 21.71 12.96
CA PRO A 45 -45.61 21.27 11.65
C PRO A 45 -45.85 22.30 10.50
N ALA A 46 -45.22 22.10 9.33
CA ALA A 46 -45.69 22.55 8.00
C ALA A 46 -44.73 22.00 6.94
N ARG A 47 -45.07 21.63 5.70
CA ARG A 47 -46.29 21.24 4.98
C ARG A 47 -45.75 20.59 3.69
N ALA A 48 -46.42 19.55 3.21
CA ALA A 48 -46.01 18.78 2.03
C ALA A 48 -46.34 19.45 0.68
N ARG A 49 -45.57 19.09 -0.36
CA ARG A 49 -45.89 18.84 -1.79
C ARG A 49 -44.99 19.61 -2.79
N PRO A 50 -44.87 19.16 -4.05
CA PRO A 50 -44.76 17.78 -4.55
C PRO A 50 -43.62 17.62 -5.59
N GLU A 51 -43.54 16.41 -6.13
CA GLU A 51 -42.69 15.91 -7.22
C GLU A 51 -42.62 16.81 -8.47
N ALA A 52 -41.44 16.82 -9.10
CA ALA A 52 -41.28 17.10 -10.53
C ALA A 52 -40.26 16.10 -11.10
N GLU A 53 -40.75 15.25 -11.99
CA GLU A 53 -39.98 14.38 -12.89
C GLU A 53 -39.04 15.22 -13.77
N VAL A 54 -37.80 14.75 -13.95
CA VAL A 54 -36.96 15.13 -15.09
C VAL A 54 -36.31 13.85 -15.64
N GLU A 55 -36.81 13.40 -16.78
CA GLU A 55 -36.17 12.43 -17.66
C GLU A 55 -34.85 13.00 -18.25
N PRO A 56 -33.89 12.15 -18.66
CA PRO A 56 -32.55 12.56 -19.04
C PRO A 56 -32.47 12.96 -20.53
N ALA A 57 -31.85 14.10 -20.81
CA ALA A 57 -31.45 14.47 -22.17
C ALA A 57 -30.05 13.92 -22.49
N ALA A 58 -29.95 13.25 -23.63
CA ALA A 58 -28.73 12.72 -24.24
C ALA A 58 -27.70 13.82 -24.59
N PRO A 59 -26.40 13.48 -24.74
CA PRO A 59 -25.33 14.45 -24.92
C PRO A 59 -25.29 14.97 -26.36
N ALA A 60 -25.37 16.30 -26.51
CA ALA A 60 -25.06 16.98 -27.75
C ALA A 60 -23.54 17.19 -27.83
N ALA A 61 -22.91 16.48 -28.78
CA ALA A 61 -21.58 16.82 -29.26
C ALA A 61 -21.61 18.22 -29.87
N VAL A 62 -20.85 19.15 -29.29
CA VAL A 62 -20.51 20.42 -29.92
C VAL A 62 -18.99 20.47 -29.99
N VAL A 63 -18.47 20.05 -31.14
CA VAL A 63 -17.14 20.44 -31.61
C VAL A 63 -17.15 21.96 -31.72
N ARG A 64 -16.46 22.66 -30.82
CA ARG A 64 -16.16 24.08 -30.99
C ARG A 64 -14.82 24.19 -31.69
N ASP A 65 -14.92 24.57 -32.95
CA ASP A 65 -13.84 25.01 -33.81
C ASP A 65 -13.29 26.33 -33.24
N HIS A 66 -12.12 26.27 -32.58
CA HIS A 66 -11.32 27.44 -32.19
C HIS A 66 -9.96 27.36 -32.89
N ALA A 67 -10.03 27.40 -34.22
CA ALA A 67 -8.90 27.81 -35.04
C ALA A 67 -8.89 29.34 -35.18
N ALA A 68 -7.67 29.88 -35.10
CA ALA A 68 -7.27 31.26 -35.41
C ALA A 68 -7.47 32.33 -34.32
N ARG A 69 -6.43 32.50 -33.50
CA ARG A 69 -5.74 33.78 -33.25
C ARG A 69 -4.44 33.51 -32.49
N GLN A 70 -3.38 33.18 -33.23
CA GLN A 70 -2.01 33.37 -32.76
C GLN A 70 -1.55 34.76 -33.23
N PRO A 71 -1.04 35.64 -32.37
CA PRO A 71 -0.14 36.68 -32.83
C PRO A 71 1.23 36.04 -33.09
N ALA A 72 1.73 36.23 -34.31
CA ALA A 72 3.03 35.73 -34.75
C ALA A 72 4.17 36.46 -34.00
N LEU A 73 5.11 35.69 -33.44
CA LEU A 73 6.43 36.20 -33.06
C LEU A 73 7.27 36.39 -34.34
N PRO A 74 7.95 37.54 -34.54
CA PRO A 74 8.93 37.66 -35.60
C PRO A 74 10.27 37.09 -35.11
N VAL A 75 10.77 36.10 -35.85
CA VAL A 75 12.17 35.69 -35.86
C VAL A 75 12.80 36.31 -37.11
N ASP A 76 13.76 37.22 -36.95
CA ASP A 76 14.95 37.24 -37.78
C ASP A 76 16.03 38.16 -37.20
N ALA A 77 17.27 37.68 -37.23
CA ALA A 77 18.47 38.40 -36.83
C ALA A 77 19.26 38.83 -38.09
N ALA A 78 19.55 40.13 -38.23
CA ALA A 78 20.69 40.61 -39.02
C ALA A 78 21.02 42.10 -38.71
N ASP A 79 22.20 42.28 -38.10
CA ASP A 79 23.14 43.41 -38.13
C ASP A 79 22.79 44.69 -38.94
N ALA A 80 22.67 45.85 -38.26
CA ALA A 80 23.46 47.06 -38.50
C ALA A 80 22.78 48.33 -37.92
N GLY A 81 23.52 49.11 -37.13
CA GLY A 81 23.28 50.55 -36.95
C GLY A 81 22.67 50.96 -35.62
N ALA A 82 23.51 51.43 -34.71
CA ALA A 82 23.09 52.17 -33.51
C ALA A 82 22.39 53.47 -33.93
N ASP A 83 21.08 53.54 -33.75
CA ASP A 83 20.25 54.69 -33.38
C ASP A 83 18.79 54.35 -33.73
N ASP A 84 18.13 53.53 -32.90
CA ASP A 84 16.70 53.25 -33.04
C ASP A 84 15.96 53.65 -31.76
N ASP A 85 15.27 54.79 -31.85
CA ASP A 85 13.98 55.00 -31.20
C ASP A 85 13.01 53.94 -31.78
N GLU A 86 13.11 52.70 -31.31
CA GLU A 86 12.08 51.69 -31.53
C GLU A 86 10.90 52.05 -30.61
N GLU A 87 9.89 52.69 -31.20
CA GLU A 87 8.53 52.74 -30.65
C GLU A 87 8.02 51.30 -30.49
N ALA A 88 8.41 50.66 -29.39
CA ALA A 88 7.65 49.58 -28.80
C ALA A 88 6.20 50.09 -28.63
N ASP A 89 5.22 49.24 -28.97
CA ASP A 89 3.81 49.50 -28.74
C ASP A 89 3.65 50.21 -27.39
N PRO A 90 3.06 51.42 -27.32
CA PRO A 90 3.00 52.19 -26.07
C PRO A 90 2.26 51.47 -24.94
N SER A 91 1.69 50.29 -25.21
CA SER A 91 1.04 49.38 -24.29
C SER A 91 1.91 48.25 -23.70
N THR A 92 3.11 47.95 -24.22
CA THR A 92 3.99 46.87 -23.72
C THR A 92 5.15 47.42 -22.86
N VAL A 93 5.41 46.76 -21.72
CA VAL A 93 6.50 47.12 -20.80
C VAL A 93 7.67 46.18 -21.02
N SER A 94 8.89 46.72 -21.06
CA SER A 94 10.11 45.94 -21.21
C SER A 94 11.02 46.08 -19.97
N GLU A 95 11.82 45.05 -19.72
CA GLU A 95 12.76 45.03 -18.60
C GLU A 95 13.79 46.17 -18.71
N ALA A 96 14.27 46.43 -19.93
CA ALA A 96 15.20 47.53 -20.22
C ALA A 96 14.58 48.90 -19.94
N LEU A 97 13.29 49.09 -20.27
CA LEU A 97 12.55 50.31 -19.95
C LEU A 97 12.47 50.52 -18.44
N LEU A 98 12.09 49.50 -17.67
CA LEU A 98 11.95 49.59 -16.21
C LEU A 98 13.29 49.85 -15.51
N LYS A 99 14.37 49.18 -15.91
CA LYS A 99 15.72 49.43 -15.38
C LYS A 99 16.17 50.88 -15.61
N ARG A 100 15.91 51.44 -16.80
CA ARG A 100 16.19 52.84 -17.10
C ARG A 100 15.34 53.80 -16.23
N ARG A 101 14.07 53.46 -15.98
CA ARG A 101 13.17 54.27 -15.13
C ARG A 101 13.58 54.25 -13.66
N ILE A 102 14.05 53.11 -13.15
CA ILE A 102 14.61 52.99 -11.79
C ILE A 102 15.82 53.90 -11.63
N GLN A 103 16.77 53.86 -12.56
CA GLN A 103 17.96 54.72 -12.49
C GLN A 103 17.59 56.21 -12.54
N ARG A 104 16.67 56.58 -13.43
CA ARG A 104 16.16 57.96 -13.52
C ARG A 104 15.47 58.41 -12.23
N ALA A 105 14.69 57.55 -11.59
CA ALA A 105 14.05 57.86 -10.32
C ALA A 105 15.08 58.05 -9.19
N GLN A 106 16.10 57.19 -9.13
CA GLN A 106 17.19 57.29 -8.17
C GLN A 106 18.00 58.58 -8.31
N ASP A 107 18.23 59.02 -9.54
CA ASP A 107 18.97 60.24 -9.85
C ASP A 107 18.12 61.53 -9.74
N ASN A 108 16.80 61.41 -9.51
CA ASN A 108 15.91 62.56 -9.44
C ASN A 108 15.94 63.24 -8.06
N SER A 109 16.62 64.38 -7.98
CA SER A 109 16.71 65.22 -6.78
C SER A 109 15.44 66.04 -6.48
N GLU A 110 14.46 66.06 -7.38
CA GLU A 110 13.19 66.78 -7.17
C GLU A 110 12.20 65.99 -6.31
N LEU A 111 12.39 64.67 -6.19
CA LEU A 111 11.62 63.79 -5.31
C LEU A 111 12.24 63.76 -3.91
N ASP A 112 11.39 63.77 -2.88
CA ASP A 112 11.85 63.46 -1.53
C ASP A 112 12.29 61.98 -1.41
N GLU A 113 12.98 61.64 -0.33
CA GLU A 113 13.55 60.30 -0.17
C GLU A 113 12.47 59.20 -0.05
N GLU A 114 11.30 59.54 0.49
CA GLU A 114 10.20 58.60 0.72
C GLU A 114 9.47 58.29 -0.60
N GLU A 115 9.12 59.34 -1.36
CA GLU A 115 8.51 59.23 -2.69
C GLU A 115 9.47 58.54 -3.67
N ARG A 116 10.77 58.84 -3.62
CA ARG A 116 11.77 58.19 -4.48
C ARG A 116 11.83 56.68 -4.23
N GLN A 117 11.81 56.28 -2.97
CA GLN A 117 11.81 54.87 -2.58
C GLN A 117 10.52 54.18 -3.05
N GLU A 118 9.35 54.82 -2.88
CA GLU A 118 8.07 54.28 -3.33
C GLU A 118 8.04 54.05 -4.85
N VAL A 119 8.47 55.04 -5.64
CA VAL A 119 8.54 54.95 -7.11
C VAL A 119 9.46 53.80 -7.55
N VAL A 120 10.62 53.67 -6.92
CA VAL A 120 11.57 52.58 -7.21
C VAL A 120 10.97 51.22 -6.87
N ASP A 121 10.27 51.11 -5.74
CA ASP A 121 9.67 49.84 -5.32
C ASP A 121 8.48 49.44 -6.22
N GLN A 122 7.71 50.40 -6.74
CA GLN A 122 6.73 50.12 -7.81
C GLN A 122 7.43 49.55 -9.06
N TYR A 123 8.52 50.16 -9.54
CA TYR A 123 9.23 49.63 -10.70
C TYR A 123 9.84 48.24 -10.47
N LYS A 124 10.29 47.93 -9.25
CA LYS A 124 10.73 46.57 -8.90
C LYS A 124 9.59 45.56 -8.98
N ARG A 125 8.40 45.91 -8.48
CA ARG A 125 7.21 45.06 -8.63
C ARG A 125 6.83 44.84 -10.09
N ALA A 126 6.98 45.86 -10.94
CA ALA A 126 6.79 45.69 -12.38
C ALA A 126 7.80 44.69 -12.99
N LEU A 127 9.05 44.69 -12.52
CA LEU A 127 10.06 43.71 -12.96
C LEU A 127 9.73 42.28 -12.49
N GLU A 128 9.17 42.11 -11.28
CA GLU A 128 8.68 40.82 -10.79
C GLU A 128 7.59 40.25 -11.72
N HIS A 129 6.63 41.08 -12.13
CA HIS A 129 5.59 40.68 -13.08
C HIS A 129 6.16 40.29 -14.46
N LEU A 130 7.19 40.97 -14.97
CA LEU A 130 7.85 40.55 -16.22
C LEU A 130 8.59 39.21 -16.07
N SER A 131 9.10 38.89 -14.88
CA SER A 131 9.67 37.56 -14.60
C SER A 131 8.58 36.48 -14.63
N GLU A 132 7.42 36.75 -14.02
CA GLU A 132 6.26 35.85 -14.05
C GLU A 132 5.77 35.61 -15.49
N GLU A 133 5.73 36.66 -16.32
CA GLU A 133 5.41 36.56 -17.76
C GLU A 133 6.37 35.60 -18.48
N ALA A 134 7.68 35.76 -18.27
CA ALA A 134 8.69 34.92 -18.91
C ALA A 134 8.57 33.44 -18.50
N GLU A 135 8.35 33.17 -17.21
CA GLU A 135 8.13 31.80 -16.71
C GLU A 135 6.87 31.16 -17.31
N ALA A 136 5.79 31.94 -17.43
CA ALA A 136 4.54 31.46 -18.03
C ALA A 136 4.71 31.17 -19.54
N ALA A 137 5.48 32.01 -20.25
CA ALA A 137 5.81 31.81 -21.66
C ALA A 137 6.64 30.53 -21.89
N GLU A 138 7.67 30.29 -21.07
CA GLU A 138 8.50 29.07 -21.16
C GLU A 138 7.66 27.80 -20.93
N LYS A 139 6.79 27.82 -19.90
CA LYS A 139 5.87 26.71 -19.63
C LYS A 139 4.93 26.48 -20.81
N THR A 140 4.36 27.54 -21.38
CA THR A 140 3.48 27.46 -22.55
C THR A 140 4.18 26.81 -23.76
N GLU A 141 5.44 27.17 -24.02
CA GLU A 141 6.22 26.55 -25.09
C GLU A 141 6.43 25.04 -24.83
N SER A 142 6.80 24.67 -23.60
CA SER A 142 6.99 23.27 -23.24
C SER A 142 5.72 22.42 -23.40
N LEU A 143 4.56 22.99 -23.04
CA LEU A 143 3.24 22.37 -23.19
C LEU A 143 2.83 22.24 -24.66
N THR A 144 3.17 23.24 -25.47
CA THR A 144 2.92 23.22 -26.92
C THR A 144 3.72 22.11 -27.59
N VAL A 145 5.02 22.05 -27.30
CA VAL A 145 5.91 20.98 -27.82
C VAL A 145 5.43 19.59 -27.37
N ARG A 146 4.91 19.46 -26.14
CA ARG A 146 4.32 18.21 -25.64
C ARG A 146 3.09 17.80 -26.44
N ALA A 147 2.18 18.73 -26.73
CA ALA A 147 0.99 18.49 -27.54
C ALA A 147 1.34 18.10 -28.98
N GLU A 148 2.30 18.80 -29.61
CA GLU A 148 2.73 18.52 -30.99
C GLU A 148 3.34 17.12 -31.14
N LYS A 149 4.12 16.67 -30.14
CA LYS A 149 4.77 15.34 -30.16
C LYS A 149 3.82 14.20 -29.77
N ALA A 150 2.65 14.50 -29.22
CA ALA A 150 1.73 13.50 -28.68
C ALA A 150 1.27 12.45 -29.71
N PRO A 151 0.89 12.79 -30.96
CA PRO A 151 0.45 11.80 -31.93
C PRO A 151 1.55 10.80 -32.33
N ALA A 152 2.80 11.27 -32.46
CA ALA A 152 3.93 10.41 -32.78
C ALA A 152 4.20 9.41 -31.66
N ARG A 153 4.23 9.89 -30.40
CA ARG A 153 4.38 9.03 -29.22
C ARG A 153 3.22 8.05 -29.06
N LEU A 154 1.99 8.47 -29.37
CA LEU A 154 0.81 7.60 -29.30
C LEU A 154 0.94 6.42 -30.27
N ASN A 155 1.40 6.66 -31.49
CA ASN A 155 1.63 5.60 -32.46
C ASN A 155 2.77 4.67 -32.04
N GLU A 156 3.84 5.21 -31.45
CA GLU A 156 4.93 4.42 -30.89
C GLU A 156 4.44 3.53 -29.73
N ALA A 157 3.70 4.09 -28.78
CA ALA A 157 3.16 3.34 -27.64
C ALA A 157 2.18 2.24 -28.08
N LYS A 158 1.31 2.52 -29.07
CA LYS A 158 0.42 1.50 -29.67
C LYS A 158 1.20 0.36 -30.34
N SER A 159 2.25 0.69 -31.08
CA SER A 159 3.13 -0.31 -31.70
C SER A 159 3.81 -1.21 -30.66
N GLN A 160 4.29 -0.63 -29.56
CA GLN A 160 4.87 -1.39 -28.44
C GLN A 160 3.83 -2.26 -27.73
N LEU A 161 2.58 -1.79 -27.62
CA LEU A 161 1.47 -2.56 -27.06
C LEU A 161 1.19 -3.83 -27.88
N GLU A 162 1.15 -3.70 -29.20
CA GLU A 162 0.91 -4.79 -30.15
C GLU A 162 2.10 -5.73 -30.34
N SER A 163 3.31 -5.28 -29.99
CA SER A 163 4.52 -6.08 -30.12
C SER A 163 4.46 -7.37 -29.28
N SER A 164 4.79 -8.49 -29.92
CA SER A 164 4.89 -9.78 -29.22
C SER A 164 6.12 -9.78 -28.32
N ARG A 165 5.91 -10.05 -27.04
CA ARG A 165 6.97 -10.23 -26.05
C ARG A 165 7.43 -11.69 -26.06
N PRO A 166 8.73 -11.97 -25.91
CA PRO A 166 9.21 -13.34 -25.82
C PRO A 166 8.61 -14.01 -24.57
N ASP A 167 8.48 -15.34 -24.59
CA ASP A 167 8.07 -16.07 -23.40
C ASP A 167 9.16 -15.90 -22.32
N PRO A 168 8.85 -15.45 -21.10
CA PRO A 168 9.83 -15.30 -20.01
C PRO A 168 10.72 -16.53 -19.83
N ALA A 169 10.15 -17.75 -19.95
CA ALA A 169 10.89 -18.99 -19.82
C ALA A 169 11.95 -19.21 -20.93
N SER A 170 11.76 -18.59 -22.09
CA SER A 170 12.70 -18.68 -23.22
C SER A 170 13.87 -17.71 -23.12
N VAL A 171 13.74 -16.65 -22.33
CA VAL A 171 14.80 -15.65 -22.08
C VAL A 171 15.83 -16.19 -21.08
N VAL A 172 15.35 -16.95 -20.10
CA VAL A 172 16.17 -17.59 -19.07
C VAL A 172 17.12 -18.60 -19.72
N LYS A 173 18.39 -18.62 -19.26
CA LYS A 173 19.42 -19.57 -19.71
C LYS A 173 19.76 -20.56 -18.59
N PRO A 174 19.08 -21.72 -18.48
CA PRO A 174 19.23 -22.62 -17.33
C PRO A 174 20.61 -23.27 -17.19
N SER A 175 21.42 -23.26 -18.25
CA SER A 175 22.78 -23.84 -18.25
C SER A 175 23.87 -22.87 -17.79
N ALA A 176 23.53 -21.62 -17.48
CA ALA A 176 24.47 -20.65 -16.94
C ALA A 176 24.95 -21.04 -15.53
N SER A 177 26.07 -20.46 -15.09
CA SER A 177 26.56 -20.67 -13.73
C SER A 177 25.62 -20.04 -12.70
N LEU A 178 25.60 -20.56 -11.46
CA LEU A 178 24.73 -20.03 -10.39
C LEU A 178 24.97 -18.53 -10.12
N ASN A 179 26.22 -18.06 -10.26
CA ASN A 179 26.54 -16.64 -10.11
C ASN A 179 25.97 -15.80 -11.25
N GLU A 180 26.02 -16.27 -12.49
CA GLU A 180 25.40 -15.59 -13.62
C GLU A 180 23.88 -15.53 -13.46
N LEU A 181 23.24 -16.64 -13.06
CA LEU A 181 21.80 -16.69 -12.80
C LEU A 181 21.35 -15.67 -11.73
N ARG A 182 22.16 -15.49 -10.67
CA ARG A 182 21.88 -14.51 -9.61
C ARG A 182 22.03 -13.07 -10.09
N THR A 183 23.04 -12.79 -10.93
CA THR A 183 23.21 -11.46 -11.53
C THR A 183 22.02 -11.12 -12.42
N GLU A 184 21.57 -12.05 -13.26
CA GLU A 184 20.40 -11.84 -14.13
C GLU A 184 19.10 -11.69 -13.33
N LEU A 185 18.92 -12.44 -12.23
CA LEU A 185 17.80 -12.25 -11.31
C LEU A 185 17.80 -10.83 -10.71
N SER A 186 18.93 -10.38 -10.19
CA SER A 186 19.04 -9.04 -9.60
C SER A 186 18.75 -7.93 -10.61
N GLN A 187 19.15 -8.10 -11.88
CA GLN A 187 18.79 -7.17 -12.94
C GLN A 187 17.28 -7.20 -13.23
N ALA A 188 16.68 -8.39 -13.32
CA ALA A 188 15.25 -8.55 -13.57
C ALA A 188 14.38 -7.95 -12.44
N GLU A 189 14.83 -8.05 -11.18
CA GLU A 189 14.19 -7.41 -10.03
C GLU A 189 14.28 -5.87 -10.11
N ALA A 190 15.43 -5.32 -10.52
CA ALA A 190 15.58 -3.89 -10.73
C ALA A 190 14.68 -3.37 -11.87
N ASP A 191 14.60 -4.11 -12.97
CA ASP A 191 13.75 -3.78 -14.12
C ASP A 191 12.25 -3.86 -13.74
N LEU A 192 11.88 -4.79 -12.87
CA LEU A 192 10.54 -4.90 -12.29
C LEU A 192 10.21 -3.67 -11.43
N ASP A 193 11.09 -3.28 -10.52
CA ASP A 193 10.91 -2.11 -9.67
C ASP A 193 10.74 -0.83 -10.50
N GLU A 194 11.55 -0.65 -11.54
CA GLU A 194 11.42 0.48 -12.47
C GLU A 194 10.07 0.46 -13.20
N SER A 195 9.66 -0.71 -13.68
CA SER A 195 8.39 -0.88 -14.40
C SER A 195 7.17 -0.61 -13.49
N ILE A 196 7.23 -1.04 -12.22
CA ILE A 196 6.20 -0.76 -11.21
C ILE A 196 6.13 0.74 -10.93
N ARG A 197 7.26 1.40 -10.69
CA ARG A 197 7.30 2.86 -10.46
C ARG A 197 6.70 3.62 -11.64
N ARG A 198 7.07 3.25 -12.86
CA ARG A 198 6.55 3.89 -14.06
C ARG A 198 5.04 3.71 -14.21
N ARG A 199 4.54 2.50 -13.93
CA ARG A 199 3.09 2.21 -13.90
C ARG A 199 2.38 3.11 -12.88
N ASP A 200 2.91 3.21 -11.67
CA ASP A 200 2.30 3.94 -10.57
C ASP A 200 2.33 5.47 -10.80
N GLU A 201 3.41 6.00 -11.37
CA GLU A 201 3.51 7.41 -11.80
C GLU A 201 2.44 7.76 -12.84
N LEU A 202 2.29 6.92 -13.87
CA LEU A 202 1.30 7.12 -14.93
C LEU A 202 -0.13 6.98 -14.38
N GLN A 203 -0.36 6.04 -13.48
CA GLN A 203 -1.66 5.88 -12.82
C GLN A 203 -2.00 7.09 -11.95
N ALA A 204 -1.05 7.58 -11.16
CA ALA A 204 -1.23 8.78 -10.34
C ALA A 204 -1.55 10.02 -11.19
N GLU A 205 -0.88 10.18 -12.34
CA GLU A 205 -1.17 11.26 -13.28
C GLU A 205 -2.58 11.14 -13.87
N VAL A 206 -3.03 9.92 -14.25
CA VAL A 206 -4.42 9.66 -14.69
C VAL A 206 -5.43 10.08 -13.61
N ASP A 207 -5.16 9.75 -12.35
CA ASP A 207 -6.05 10.04 -11.23
C ASP A 207 -6.05 11.52 -10.84
N HIS A 208 -4.93 12.22 -11.05
CA HIS A 208 -4.77 13.64 -10.71
C HIS A 208 -5.37 14.58 -11.76
N ARG A 209 -5.34 14.21 -13.05
CA ARG A 209 -5.81 15.04 -14.17
C ARG A 209 -7.20 15.69 -13.96
N PRO A 210 -8.24 14.98 -13.48
CA PRO A 210 -9.55 15.59 -13.31
C PRO A 210 -9.57 16.72 -12.27
N THR A 211 -8.83 16.57 -11.17
CA THR A 211 -8.70 17.60 -10.14
C THR A 211 -7.98 18.81 -10.70
N ARG A 212 -6.83 18.60 -11.36
CA ARG A 212 -6.07 19.68 -11.99
C ARG A 212 -6.90 20.43 -13.03
N ARG A 213 -7.67 19.73 -13.86
CA ARG A 213 -8.60 20.36 -14.83
C ARG A 213 -9.63 21.27 -14.17
N MET A 214 -10.14 20.90 -12.99
CA MET A 214 -11.08 21.75 -12.24
C MET A 214 -10.39 22.99 -11.67
N GLU A 215 -9.17 22.82 -11.16
CA GLU A 215 -8.33 23.92 -10.65
C GLU A 215 -7.95 24.89 -11.77
N ASP A 216 -7.52 24.38 -12.93
CA ASP A 216 -7.16 25.16 -14.11
C ASP A 216 -8.37 25.93 -14.66
N ALA A 217 -9.56 25.32 -14.72
CA ALA A 217 -10.78 26.00 -15.16
C ALA A 217 -11.21 27.13 -14.20
N ALA A 218 -11.03 26.93 -12.89
CA ALA A 218 -11.26 27.98 -11.90
C ALA A 218 -10.23 29.10 -12.08
N ARG A 219 -8.95 28.75 -12.27
CA ARG A 219 -7.86 29.71 -12.46
C ARG A 219 -8.01 30.52 -13.74
N GLU A 220 -8.46 29.90 -14.83
CA GLU A 220 -8.79 30.59 -16.08
C GLU A 220 -9.82 31.71 -15.84
N THR A 221 -10.89 31.41 -15.10
CA THR A 221 -11.94 32.38 -14.77
C THR A 221 -11.40 33.51 -13.88
N GLU A 222 -10.61 33.17 -12.85
CA GLU A 222 -9.98 34.17 -11.97
C GLU A 222 -9.05 35.13 -12.73
N LEU A 223 -8.30 34.60 -13.70
CA LEU A 223 -7.38 35.40 -14.52
C LEU A 223 -8.14 36.30 -15.50
N GLU A 224 -9.25 35.84 -16.06
CA GLU A 224 -10.15 36.67 -16.88
C GLU A 224 -10.72 37.85 -16.07
N GLU A 225 -11.23 37.59 -14.86
CA GLU A 225 -11.73 38.64 -13.95
C GLU A 225 -10.62 39.60 -13.53
N LEU A 226 -9.41 39.09 -13.25
CA LEU A 226 -8.25 39.91 -12.89
C LEU A 226 -7.82 40.83 -14.04
N LEU A 227 -7.83 40.33 -15.28
CA LEU A 227 -7.50 41.15 -16.45
C LEU A 227 -8.51 42.28 -16.64
N GLU A 228 -9.81 42.00 -16.49
CA GLU A 228 -10.87 43.03 -16.54
C GLU A 228 -10.65 44.08 -15.43
N GLU A 229 -10.33 43.66 -14.21
CA GLU A 229 -10.03 44.59 -13.11
C GLU A 229 -8.82 45.48 -13.41
N ILE A 230 -7.75 44.92 -13.99
CA ILE A 230 -6.54 45.68 -14.36
C ILE A 230 -6.85 46.67 -15.49
N GLU A 231 -7.66 46.28 -16.48
CA GLU A 231 -8.11 47.18 -17.55
C GLU A 231 -8.94 48.35 -16.99
N ASP A 232 -9.89 48.07 -16.10
CA ASP A 232 -10.66 49.08 -15.37
C ASP A 232 -9.77 50.05 -14.59
N GLN A 233 -8.70 49.54 -13.94
CA GLN A 233 -7.74 50.38 -13.20
C GLN A 233 -6.90 51.25 -14.14
N LEU A 234 -6.53 50.75 -15.32
CA LEU A 234 -5.81 51.50 -16.34
C LEU A 234 -6.66 52.60 -17.02
N GLU A 235 -7.98 52.42 -17.09
CA GLU A 235 -8.90 53.42 -17.63
C GLU A 235 -9.25 54.54 -16.63
N ARG A 236 -9.12 54.27 -15.32
CA ARG A 236 -9.33 55.27 -14.27
C ARG A 236 -8.27 56.37 -14.35
N LYS A 237 -8.69 57.63 -14.15
CA LYS A 237 -7.75 58.75 -14.08
C LYS A 237 -6.88 58.62 -12.82
N PRO A 238 -5.57 58.91 -12.91
CA PRO A 238 -4.70 58.92 -11.75
C PRO A 238 -5.18 59.94 -10.72
N ASP A 239 -4.95 59.64 -9.44
CA ASP A 239 -5.33 60.50 -8.33
C ASP A 239 -4.74 61.90 -8.49
N GLN A 240 -5.55 62.92 -8.22
CA GLN A 240 -5.15 64.32 -8.41
C GLN A 240 -4.05 64.77 -7.44
N ASP A 241 -3.83 64.00 -6.37
CA ASP A 241 -2.85 64.26 -5.33
C ASP A 241 -1.51 63.54 -5.57
N ALA A 242 -1.41 62.64 -6.56
CA ALA A 242 -0.19 61.88 -6.84
C ALA A 242 0.81 62.68 -7.70
N SER A 243 2.10 62.52 -7.42
CA SER A 243 3.17 63.06 -8.29
C SER A 243 3.12 62.40 -9.67
N LYS A 244 3.64 63.08 -10.70
CA LYS A 244 3.61 62.56 -12.08
C LYS A 244 4.45 61.29 -12.20
N GLU A 245 5.56 61.23 -11.49
CA GLU A 245 6.50 60.13 -11.43
C GLU A 245 5.88 58.90 -10.77
N LEU A 246 5.12 59.10 -9.69
CA LEU A 246 4.38 58.02 -9.02
C LEU A 246 3.22 57.50 -9.86
N ALA A 247 2.46 58.39 -10.50
CA ALA A 247 1.38 58.00 -11.41
C ALA A 247 1.89 57.21 -12.62
N GLU A 248 3.05 57.58 -13.17
CA GLU A 248 3.71 56.83 -14.24
C GLU A 248 4.19 55.45 -13.76
N ALA A 249 4.78 55.37 -12.56
CA ALA A 249 5.23 54.10 -11.99
C ALA A 249 4.07 53.14 -11.73
N GLN A 250 2.97 53.63 -11.17
CA GLN A 250 1.74 52.86 -10.95
C GLN A 250 1.16 52.35 -12.28
N THR A 251 1.14 53.18 -13.32
CA THR A 251 0.68 52.78 -14.67
C THR A 251 1.56 51.66 -15.25
N LEU A 252 2.88 51.75 -15.11
CA LEU A 252 3.81 50.74 -15.61
C LEU A 252 3.70 49.41 -14.85
N VAL A 253 3.45 49.44 -13.53
CA VAL A 253 3.13 48.23 -12.75
C VAL A 253 1.87 47.56 -13.26
N LEU A 254 0.79 48.31 -13.47
CA LEU A 254 -0.47 47.76 -13.96
C LEU A 254 -0.31 47.13 -15.35
N ARG A 255 0.47 47.74 -16.24
CA ARG A 255 0.74 47.17 -17.57
C ARG A 255 1.59 45.89 -17.49
N ALA A 256 2.63 45.87 -16.66
CA ALA A 256 3.44 44.66 -16.45
C ALA A 256 2.61 43.54 -15.83
N ARG A 257 1.76 43.85 -14.85
CA ARG A 257 0.83 42.90 -14.25
C ARG A 257 -0.17 42.35 -15.26
N ARG A 258 -0.67 43.18 -16.18
CA ARG A 258 -1.53 42.75 -17.29
C ARG A 258 -0.80 41.76 -18.21
N GLN A 259 0.46 42.02 -18.55
CA GLN A 259 1.27 41.11 -19.37
C GLN A 259 1.47 39.76 -18.67
N ALA A 260 1.84 39.78 -17.38
CA ALA A 260 1.99 38.58 -16.58
C ALA A 260 0.69 37.75 -16.52
N ALA A 261 -0.43 38.39 -16.17
CA ALA A 261 -1.74 37.73 -16.08
C ALA A 261 -2.20 37.18 -17.45
N ALA A 262 -1.94 37.89 -18.55
CA ALA A 262 -2.27 37.42 -19.90
C ALA A 262 -1.42 36.21 -20.32
N ALA A 263 -0.13 36.21 -19.97
CA ALA A 263 0.76 35.08 -20.23
C ALA A 263 0.38 33.86 -19.37
N GLU A 264 0.03 34.05 -18.09
CA GLU A 264 -0.48 32.98 -17.24
C GLU A 264 -1.80 32.41 -17.77
N LEU A 265 -2.73 33.27 -18.23
CA LEU A 265 -3.98 32.83 -18.85
C LEU A 265 -3.73 32.00 -20.11
N GLN A 266 -2.77 32.40 -20.95
CA GLN A 266 -2.36 31.61 -22.11
C GLN A 266 -1.76 30.27 -21.68
N GLN A 267 -0.93 30.24 -20.64
CA GLN A 267 -0.35 29.02 -20.10
C GLN A 267 -1.43 28.04 -19.62
N VAL A 268 -2.39 28.50 -18.80
CA VAL A 268 -3.49 27.66 -18.26
C VAL A 268 -4.35 27.10 -19.39
N ARG A 269 -4.72 27.94 -20.37
CA ARG A 269 -5.46 27.48 -21.55
C ARG A 269 -4.70 26.45 -22.37
N GLN A 270 -3.38 26.65 -22.53
CA GLN A 270 -2.53 25.69 -23.22
C GLN A 270 -2.40 24.38 -22.43
N GLU A 271 -2.38 24.43 -21.10
CA GLU A 271 -2.36 23.24 -20.24
C GLU A 271 -3.63 22.40 -20.43
N ILE A 272 -4.81 23.03 -20.34
CA ILE A 272 -6.10 22.38 -20.60
C ILE A 272 -6.11 21.72 -21.99
N LEU A 273 -5.69 22.45 -23.03
CA LEU A 273 -5.63 21.94 -24.40
C LEU A 273 -4.66 20.76 -24.53
N THR A 274 -3.45 20.87 -23.98
CA THR A 274 -2.44 19.82 -24.02
C THR A 274 -2.92 18.57 -23.28
N ASP A 275 -3.63 18.71 -22.17
CA ASP A 275 -4.19 17.57 -21.44
C ASP A 275 -5.28 16.87 -22.24
N ASP A 276 -6.19 17.62 -22.89
CA ASP A 276 -7.20 17.05 -23.80
C ASP A 276 -6.54 16.30 -24.97
N LEU A 277 -5.50 16.87 -25.60
CA LEU A 277 -4.79 16.25 -26.72
C LEU A 277 -3.93 15.04 -26.34
N THR A 278 -3.50 14.94 -25.08
CA THR A 278 -2.64 13.85 -24.59
C THR A 278 -3.39 12.77 -23.83
N THR A 279 -4.71 12.86 -23.70
CA THR A 279 -5.52 11.90 -22.93
C THR A 279 -5.35 10.47 -23.44
N ASP A 280 -5.50 10.25 -24.76
CA ASP A 280 -5.33 8.92 -25.36
C ASP A 280 -3.89 8.41 -25.21
N LEU A 281 -2.90 9.29 -25.32
CA LEU A 281 -1.49 8.94 -25.10
C LEU A 281 -1.26 8.45 -23.68
N LEU A 282 -1.72 9.20 -22.68
CA LEU A 282 -1.54 8.85 -21.28
C LEU A 282 -2.18 7.49 -20.96
N LEU A 283 -3.38 7.23 -21.47
CA LEU A 283 -4.07 5.96 -21.25
C LEU A 283 -3.32 4.78 -21.87
N VAL A 284 -2.83 4.93 -23.11
CA VAL A 284 -2.06 3.87 -23.79
C VAL A 284 -0.69 3.65 -23.11
N GLU A 285 0.00 4.72 -22.70
CA GLU A 285 1.26 4.61 -21.95
C GLU A 285 1.05 3.90 -20.61
N ARG A 286 -0.06 4.20 -19.91
CA ARG A 286 -0.42 3.52 -18.65
C ARG A 286 -0.69 2.03 -18.88
N ASP A 287 -1.48 1.68 -19.89
CA ASP A 287 -1.75 0.27 -20.22
C ASP A 287 -0.47 -0.47 -20.63
N LEU A 288 0.41 0.19 -21.38
CA LEU A 288 1.73 -0.36 -21.73
C LEU A 288 2.59 -0.61 -20.49
N ALA A 289 2.65 0.35 -19.56
CA ALA A 289 3.41 0.23 -18.32
C ALA A 289 2.87 -0.90 -17.41
N VAL A 290 1.54 -1.08 -17.36
CA VAL A 290 0.92 -2.23 -16.67
C VAL A 290 1.43 -3.55 -17.27
N ILE A 291 1.36 -3.70 -18.60
CA ILE A 291 1.81 -4.92 -19.29
C ILE A 291 3.32 -5.14 -19.12
N GLN A 292 4.12 -4.07 -19.14
CA GLN A 292 5.56 -4.15 -18.90
C GLN A 292 5.88 -4.61 -17.48
N ALA A 293 5.21 -4.06 -16.47
CA ALA A 293 5.36 -4.51 -15.08
C ALA A 293 4.95 -5.98 -14.90
N GLU A 294 3.83 -6.40 -15.48
CA GLU A 294 3.41 -7.81 -15.45
C GLU A 294 4.40 -8.75 -16.14
N TYR A 295 4.99 -8.31 -17.24
CA TYR A 295 6.00 -9.08 -17.95
C TYR A 295 7.32 -9.16 -17.16
N ALA A 296 7.78 -8.03 -16.61
CA ALA A 296 8.99 -7.97 -15.78
C ALA A 296 8.84 -8.87 -14.53
N GLN A 297 7.65 -8.90 -13.92
CA GLN A 297 7.35 -9.79 -12.80
C GLN A 297 7.54 -11.25 -13.21
N LYS A 298 6.88 -11.69 -14.29
CA LYS A 298 7.00 -13.08 -14.78
C LYS A 298 8.43 -13.45 -15.15
N LEU A 299 9.21 -12.48 -15.63
CA LEU A 299 10.62 -12.69 -15.96
C LEU A 299 11.48 -12.83 -14.69
N ALA A 300 11.28 -11.99 -13.69
CA ALA A 300 11.92 -12.13 -12.38
C ALA A 300 11.58 -13.49 -11.74
N ASP A 301 10.31 -13.90 -11.76
CA ASP A 301 9.87 -15.21 -11.27
C ASP A 301 10.56 -16.37 -12.02
N ALA A 302 10.69 -16.26 -13.35
CA ALA A 302 11.36 -17.27 -14.17
C ALA A 302 12.86 -17.37 -13.85
N TRP A 303 13.55 -16.24 -13.63
CA TRP A 303 14.95 -16.23 -13.19
C TRP A 303 15.11 -16.79 -11.77
N MET A 304 14.19 -16.47 -10.86
CA MET A 304 14.19 -16.98 -9.49
C MET A 304 14.07 -18.51 -9.48
N LEU A 305 13.15 -19.06 -10.28
CA LEU A 305 13.02 -20.51 -10.47
C LEU A 305 14.30 -21.14 -11.01
N ALA A 306 15.00 -20.49 -11.94
CA ALA A 306 16.26 -20.97 -12.47
C ALA A 306 17.40 -20.93 -11.44
N VAL A 307 17.51 -19.88 -10.64
CA VAL A 307 18.46 -19.78 -9.52
C VAL A 307 18.21 -20.92 -8.52
N ASN A 308 16.96 -21.14 -8.14
CA ASN A 308 16.57 -22.21 -7.20
C ASN A 308 16.90 -23.60 -7.75
N SER A 309 16.59 -23.84 -9.03
CA SER A 309 16.97 -25.09 -9.72
C SER A 309 18.49 -25.28 -9.79
N GLY A 310 19.24 -24.22 -10.12
CA GLY A 310 20.70 -24.24 -10.19
C GLY A 310 21.33 -24.56 -8.83
N ARG A 311 20.80 -23.96 -7.76
CA ARG A 311 21.24 -24.20 -6.38
C ARG A 311 20.99 -25.65 -5.94
N ARG A 312 19.80 -26.20 -6.22
CA ARG A 312 19.50 -27.62 -5.95
C ARG A 312 20.46 -28.56 -6.68
N GLY A 313 20.74 -28.27 -7.95
CA GLY A 313 21.73 -29.03 -8.74
C GLY A 313 23.14 -29.01 -8.13
N GLU A 314 23.62 -27.85 -7.66
CA GLU A 314 24.93 -27.72 -7.00
C GLU A 314 25.00 -28.55 -5.72
N ILE A 315 23.97 -28.45 -4.86
CA ILE A 315 23.91 -29.18 -3.59
C ILE A 315 23.85 -30.69 -3.83
N GLU A 316 23.06 -31.14 -4.81
CA GLU A 316 23.01 -32.56 -5.18
C GLU A 316 24.36 -33.11 -5.64
N LEU A 317 25.09 -32.35 -6.46
CA LEU A 317 26.43 -32.74 -6.90
C LEU A 317 27.39 -32.87 -5.70
N GLN A 318 27.38 -31.88 -4.80
CA GLN A 318 28.19 -31.89 -3.58
C GLN A 318 27.81 -33.03 -2.64
N ALA A 319 26.52 -33.34 -2.47
CA ALA A 319 26.06 -34.47 -1.67
C ALA A 319 26.51 -35.82 -2.24
N ARG A 320 26.47 -35.98 -3.57
CA ARG A 320 26.98 -37.19 -4.26
C ARG A 320 28.49 -37.33 -4.13
N GLU A 321 29.23 -36.23 -4.15
CA GLU A 321 30.68 -36.24 -3.92
C GLU A 321 31.03 -36.55 -2.47
N ALA A 322 30.36 -35.92 -1.50
CA ALA A 322 30.52 -36.18 -0.08
C ALA A 322 30.25 -37.65 0.26
N SER A 323 29.17 -38.23 -0.27
CA SER A 323 28.83 -39.64 -0.09
C SER A 323 29.89 -40.58 -0.68
N ARG A 324 30.42 -40.26 -1.87
CA ARG A 324 31.52 -41.02 -2.48
C ARG A 324 32.79 -40.95 -1.64
N GLN A 325 33.15 -39.77 -1.13
CA GLN A 325 34.30 -39.58 -0.26
C GLN A 325 34.15 -40.33 1.07
N ALA A 326 32.96 -40.33 1.67
CA ALA A 326 32.67 -41.09 2.89
C ALA A 326 32.74 -42.61 2.69
N ALA A 327 32.24 -43.11 1.56
CA ALA A 327 32.32 -44.54 1.23
C ALA A 327 33.76 -45.03 0.99
N GLN A 328 34.64 -44.15 0.50
CA GLN A 328 36.04 -44.45 0.21
C GLN A 328 37.00 -44.11 1.36
N ALA A 329 36.52 -43.46 2.43
CA ALA A 329 37.33 -43.02 3.55
C ALA A 329 37.87 -44.22 4.36
N ALA A 330 39.12 -44.13 4.79
CA ALA A 330 39.69 -45.07 5.75
C ALA A 330 38.90 -45.04 7.08
N PRO A 331 38.86 -46.13 7.87
CA PRO A 331 38.07 -46.21 9.11
C PRO A 331 38.34 -45.05 10.09
N GLU A 332 39.60 -44.64 10.20
CA GLU A 332 40.04 -43.54 11.07
C GLU A 332 39.55 -42.15 10.62
N LEU A 333 39.28 -41.99 9.32
CA LEU A 333 38.81 -40.73 8.72
C LEU A 333 37.30 -40.71 8.48
N LYS A 334 36.61 -41.81 8.75
CA LYS A 334 35.20 -41.99 8.42
C LYS A 334 34.30 -40.95 9.07
N SER A 335 34.54 -40.63 10.35
CA SER A 335 33.77 -39.61 11.08
C SER A 335 33.90 -38.20 10.49
N ILE A 336 35.06 -37.87 9.91
CA ILE A 336 35.30 -36.57 9.25
C ILE A 336 34.52 -36.53 7.92
N ALA A 337 34.54 -37.63 7.17
CA ALA A 337 33.81 -37.72 5.91
C ALA A 337 32.29 -37.76 6.11
N GLU A 338 31.80 -38.44 7.15
CA GLU A 338 30.39 -38.48 7.55
C GLU A 338 29.86 -37.09 7.93
N ARG A 339 30.69 -36.26 8.58
CA ARG A 339 30.31 -34.86 8.88
C ARG A 339 30.07 -34.03 7.61
N THR A 340 30.85 -34.23 6.55
CA THR A 340 30.60 -33.56 5.27
C THR A 340 29.27 -33.99 4.64
N VAL A 341 28.92 -35.28 4.75
CA VAL A 341 27.60 -35.78 4.30
C VAL A 341 26.47 -35.12 5.08
N GLU A 342 26.60 -35.03 6.40
CA GLU A 342 25.63 -34.36 7.27
C GLU A 342 25.44 -32.89 6.88
N LEU A 343 26.53 -32.15 6.67
CA LEU A 343 26.47 -30.75 6.22
C LEU A 343 25.69 -30.61 4.91
N THR A 344 25.95 -31.47 3.92
CA THR A 344 25.21 -31.42 2.64
C THR A 344 23.72 -31.77 2.79
N ALA A 345 23.37 -32.67 3.71
CA ALA A 345 21.97 -33.02 3.99
C ALA A 345 21.22 -31.88 4.69
N GLN A 346 21.88 -31.19 5.63
CA GLN A 346 21.35 -29.99 6.28
C GLN A 346 21.09 -28.88 5.25
N ARG A 347 22.03 -28.67 4.32
CA ARG A 347 21.86 -27.69 3.23
C ARG A 347 20.67 -28.00 2.34
N GLN A 348 20.48 -29.25 1.95
CA GLN A 348 19.32 -29.66 1.15
C GLN A 348 18.01 -29.34 1.86
N THR A 349 17.90 -29.70 3.14
CA THR A 349 16.71 -29.43 3.97
C THR A 349 16.45 -27.93 4.11
N LEU A 350 17.51 -27.14 4.28
CA LEU A 350 17.43 -25.71 4.44
C LEU A 350 17.01 -24.99 3.16
N VAL A 351 17.53 -25.38 2.00
CA VAL A 351 17.09 -24.81 0.71
C VAL A 351 15.62 -25.12 0.42
N GLU A 352 15.16 -26.33 0.71
CA GLU A 352 13.72 -26.66 0.62
C GLU A 352 12.87 -25.84 1.61
N ARG A 353 13.44 -25.39 2.73
CA ARG A 353 12.78 -24.48 3.67
C ARG A 353 12.72 -23.05 3.11
N ILE A 354 13.83 -22.56 2.56
CA ILE A 354 13.91 -21.24 1.90
C ILE A 354 12.87 -21.15 0.78
N GLU A 355 12.81 -22.13 -0.12
CA GLU A 355 11.83 -22.14 -1.22
C GLU A 355 10.38 -22.09 -0.71
N ARG A 356 10.07 -22.77 0.39
CA ARG A 356 8.72 -22.72 1.01
C ARG A 356 8.43 -21.37 1.67
N VAL A 357 9.40 -20.76 2.34
CA VAL A 357 9.24 -19.44 2.94
C VAL A 357 9.05 -18.40 1.85
N GLN A 358 9.78 -18.49 0.74
CA GLN A 358 9.62 -17.59 -0.41
C GLN A 358 8.20 -17.65 -0.99
N GLN A 359 7.64 -18.84 -1.17
CA GLN A 359 6.24 -19.00 -1.60
C GLN A 359 5.25 -18.36 -0.63
N GLN A 360 5.55 -18.32 0.67
CA GLN A 360 4.73 -17.64 1.65
C GLN A 360 4.84 -16.11 1.53
N VAL A 361 6.03 -15.58 1.22
CA VAL A 361 6.26 -14.15 0.92
C VAL A 361 5.38 -13.75 -0.27
N GLU A 362 5.54 -14.45 -1.41
CA GLU A 362 4.77 -14.21 -2.63
C GLU A 362 3.25 -14.28 -2.39
N SER A 363 2.80 -15.27 -1.62
CA SER A 363 1.38 -15.40 -1.28
C SER A 363 0.89 -14.26 -0.40
N ALA A 364 1.69 -13.77 0.55
CA ALA A 364 1.31 -12.67 1.43
C ALA A 364 1.26 -11.34 0.65
N ASP A 365 2.20 -11.11 -0.26
CA ASP A 365 2.23 -9.91 -1.11
C ASP A 365 1.08 -9.90 -2.13
N THR A 366 0.79 -11.05 -2.74
CA THR A 366 -0.36 -11.21 -3.63
C THR A 366 -1.66 -10.92 -2.88
N GLN A 367 -1.86 -11.52 -1.71
CA GLN A 367 -3.04 -11.26 -0.88
C GLN A 367 -3.14 -9.79 -0.48
N THR A 368 -2.02 -9.15 -0.15
CA THR A 368 -1.98 -7.74 0.20
C THR A 368 -2.41 -6.85 -0.97
N THR A 369 -1.91 -7.13 -2.15
CA THR A 369 -2.25 -6.40 -3.38
C THR A 369 -3.73 -6.59 -3.73
N GLU A 370 -4.21 -7.84 -3.78
CA GLU A 370 -5.62 -8.14 -4.03
C GLU A 370 -6.55 -7.46 -3.03
N LEU A 371 -6.18 -7.47 -1.75
CA LEU A 371 -6.96 -6.87 -0.68
C LEU A 371 -6.97 -5.33 -0.77
N THR A 372 -5.88 -4.74 -1.24
CA THR A 372 -5.77 -3.30 -1.48
C THR A 372 -6.67 -2.87 -2.63
N GLU A 373 -6.57 -3.55 -3.78
CA GLU A 373 -7.45 -3.28 -4.91
C GLU A 373 -8.93 -3.50 -4.57
N GLU A 374 -9.24 -4.58 -3.84
CA GLU A 374 -10.62 -4.85 -3.42
C GLU A 374 -11.12 -3.73 -2.50
N PHE A 375 -10.31 -3.32 -1.53
CA PHE A 375 -10.63 -2.22 -0.62
C PHE A 375 -10.94 -0.93 -1.39
N ASP A 376 -10.09 -0.52 -2.33
CA ASP A 376 -10.28 0.71 -3.09
C ASP A 376 -11.56 0.68 -3.94
N LYS A 377 -11.78 -0.42 -4.67
CA LYS A 377 -12.98 -0.64 -5.49
C LYS A 377 -14.26 -0.63 -4.63
N VAL A 378 -14.22 -1.22 -3.43
CA VAL A 378 -15.38 -1.27 -2.54
C VAL A 378 -15.62 0.09 -1.87
N ALA A 379 -14.56 0.76 -1.42
CA ALA A 379 -14.65 2.07 -0.79
C ALA A 379 -15.17 3.13 -1.76
N GLU A 380 -14.67 3.17 -2.99
CA GLU A 380 -15.14 4.09 -4.04
C GLU A 380 -16.62 3.85 -4.37
N ARG A 381 -17.02 2.58 -4.59
CA ARG A 381 -18.43 2.24 -4.86
C ARG A 381 -19.34 2.60 -3.69
N ALA A 382 -18.91 2.37 -2.45
CA ALA A 382 -19.68 2.73 -1.26
C ALA A 382 -19.84 4.25 -1.12
N ARG A 383 -18.79 5.04 -1.41
CA ARG A 383 -18.86 6.51 -1.40
C ARG A 383 -19.79 7.05 -2.47
N ARG A 384 -19.78 6.48 -3.69
CA ARG A 384 -20.65 6.89 -4.79
C ARG A 384 -22.12 6.50 -4.58
N ALA A 385 -22.39 5.27 -4.16
CA ALA A 385 -23.75 4.76 -3.97
C ALA A 385 -24.40 5.25 -2.66
N GLY A 386 -23.59 5.80 -1.74
CA GLY A 386 -23.99 6.08 -0.37
C GLY A 386 -24.07 4.81 0.48
N PHE A 387 -23.90 4.98 1.79
CA PHE A 387 -23.92 3.88 2.77
C PHE A 387 -25.35 3.38 3.04
N THR A 388 -25.91 2.66 2.06
CA THR A 388 -27.26 2.07 2.10
C THR A 388 -27.27 0.66 2.71
N GLU A 389 -28.45 0.12 3.03
CA GLU A 389 -28.60 -1.22 3.64
C GLU A 389 -28.00 -2.34 2.78
N THR A 390 -28.11 -2.23 1.45
CA THR A 390 -27.50 -3.18 0.50
C THR A 390 -25.97 -3.13 0.56
N VAL A 391 -25.38 -1.94 0.67
CA VAL A 391 -23.94 -1.75 0.85
C VAL A 391 -23.48 -2.34 2.19
N ALA A 392 -24.23 -2.15 3.28
CA ALA A 392 -23.90 -2.72 4.59
C ALA A 392 -23.86 -4.26 4.59
N VAL A 393 -24.78 -4.93 3.87
CA VAL A 393 -24.76 -6.40 3.70
C VAL A 393 -23.50 -6.84 2.94
N VAL A 394 -23.10 -6.12 1.89
CA VAL A 394 -21.86 -6.39 1.15
C VAL A 394 -20.64 -6.21 2.05
N LEU A 395 -20.53 -5.09 2.78
CA LEU A 395 -19.42 -4.81 3.70
C LEU A 395 -19.31 -5.87 4.80
N ARG A 396 -20.43 -6.33 5.36
CA ARG A 396 -20.42 -7.42 6.34
C ARG A 396 -19.88 -8.71 5.75
N ARG A 397 -20.34 -9.10 4.56
CA ARG A 397 -19.83 -10.30 3.87
C ARG A 397 -18.33 -10.19 3.56
N ARG A 398 -17.84 -8.99 3.22
CA ARG A 398 -16.41 -8.75 2.99
C ARG A 398 -15.60 -8.86 4.27
N ARG A 399 -16.08 -8.25 5.37
CA ARG A 399 -15.48 -8.38 6.70
C ARG A 399 -15.31 -9.84 7.13
N ASP A 400 -16.33 -10.67 6.92
CA ASP A 400 -16.32 -12.09 7.30
C ASP A 400 -15.31 -12.91 6.47
N ASN A 401 -14.89 -12.42 5.29
CA ASN A 401 -13.93 -13.07 4.39
C ASN A 401 -12.50 -12.52 4.53
N LEU A 402 -12.25 -11.56 5.43
CA LEU A 402 -10.92 -11.00 5.62
C LEU A 402 -9.93 -12.03 6.20
N PRO A 403 -8.62 -11.93 5.91
CA PRO A 403 -7.60 -12.79 6.52
C PRO A 403 -7.64 -12.79 8.05
N ASP A 404 -7.37 -13.94 8.65
CA ASP A 404 -7.36 -14.09 10.11
C ASP A 404 -6.06 -13.53 10.70
N VAL A 405 -6.14 -12.29 11.17
CA VAL A 405 -5.03 -11.57 11.82
C VAL A 405 -4.49 -12.32 13.06
N ALA A 406 -5.32 -13.08 13.78
CA ALA A 406 -4.86 -13.82 14.95
C ALA A 406 -3.89 -14.95 14.55
N ARG A 407 -4.21 -15.67 13.46
CA ARG A 407 -3.34 -16.71 12.90
C ARG A 407 -2.03 -16.14 12.36
N LEU A 408 -2.07 -15.02 11.65
CA LEU A 408 -0.86 -14.37 11.14
C LEU A 408 0.07 -13.94 12.29
N ARG A 409 -0.49 -13.43 13.39
CA ARG A 409 0.28 -13.08 14.60
C ARG A 409 0.83 -14.29 15.35
N GLU A 410 0.12 -15.40 15.36
CA GLU A 410 0.58 -16.66 15.94
C GLU A 410 1.79 -17.19 15.16
N GLY A 411 1.69 -17.26 13.83
CA GLY A 411 2.81 -17.63 12.97
C GLY A 411 4.03 -16.73 13.16
N ALA A 412 3.83 -15.42 13.36
CA ALA A 412 4.93 -14.48 13.58
C ALA A 412 5.72 -14.80 14.86
N ARG A 413 5.03 -15.24 15.93
CA ARG A 413 5.67 -15.66 17.18
C ARG A 413 6.43 -16.98 17.04
N GLU A 414 5.89 -17.92 16.26
CA GLU A 414 6.59 -19.18 15.98
C GLU A 414 7.89 -18.93 15.21
N ARG A 415 7.85 -18.04 14.22
CA ARG A 415 9.05 -17.65 13.45
C ARG A 415 10.09 -16.90 14.28
N GLU A 416 9.70 -16.08 15.25
CA GLU A 416 10.66 -15.43 16.15
C GLU A 416 11.56 -16.46 16.86
N HIS A 417 10.97 -17.61 17.24
CA HIS A 417 11.73 -18.71 17.81
C HIS A 417 12.65 -19.40 16.79
N GLU A 418 12.16 -19.66 15.57
CA GLU A 418 12.96 -20.22 14.48
C GLU A 418 14.15 -19.33 14.12
N THR A 419 13.95 -18.02 14.00
CA THR A 419 14.99 -17.03 13.74
C THR A 419 16.07 -17.04 14.81
N ALA A 420 15.68 -17.14 16.08
CA ALA A 420 16.65 -17.23 17.19
C ALA A 420 17.48 -18.52 17.13
N GLN A 421 16.86 -19.66 16.79
CA GLN A 421 17.55 -20.94 16.62
C GLN A 421 18.55 -20.91 15.45
N LEU A 422 18.12 -20.42 14.29
CA LEU A 422 18.98 -20.28 13.11
C LEU A 422 20.13 -19.30 13.34
N SER A 423 19.89 -18.22 14.09
CA SER A 423 20.94 -17.25 14.47
C SER A 423 22.01 -17.89 15.37
N LEU A 424 21.60 -18.73 16.33
CA LEU A 424 22.53 -19.48 17.15
C LEU A 424 23.32 -20.51 16.31
N GLN A 425 22.62 -21.27 15.47
CA GLN A 425 23.25 -22.24 14.57
C GLN A 425 24.26 -21.56 13.64
N LEU A 426 23.96 -20.38 13.11
CA LEU A 426 24.88 -19.60 12.29
C LEU A 426 26.18 -19.29 13.05
N ALA A 427 26.08 -18.83 14.29
CA ALA A 427 27.25 -18.54 15.12
C ALA A 427 28.11 -19.81 15.37
N GLU A 428 27.48 -20.95 15.66
CA GLU A 428 28.17 -22.23 15.83
C GLU A 428 28.88 -22.68 14.54
N LEU A 429 28.21 -22.56 13.39
CA LEU A 429 28.78 -22.89 12.09
C LEU A 429 29.97 -21.99 11.74
N GLU A 430 29.88 -20.69 12.05
CA GLU A 430 30.99 -19.77 11.87
C GLU A 430 32.20 -20.13 12.74
N ASP A 431 31.97 -20.53 13.99
CA ASP A 431 33.03 -21.00 14.89
C ASP A 431 33.67 -22.29 14.39
N ASP A 432 32.88 -23.28 13.96
CA ASP A 432 33.36 -24.50 13.31
C ASP A 432 34.23 -24.16 12.09
N ARG A 433 33.77 -23.22 11.24
CA ARG A 433 34.48 -22.77 10.05
C ARG A 433 35.78 -22.03 10.38
N ARG A 434 35.83 -21.25 11.47
CA ARG A 434 37.06 -20.60 11.97
C ARG A 434 38.11 -21.63 12.38
N THR A 435 37.71 -22.77 12.95
CA THR A 435 38.67 -23.84 13.27
C THR A 435 39.38 -24.40 12.03
N LEU A 436 38.74 -24.33 10.85
CA LEU A 436 39.27 -24.78 9.57
C LEU A 436 39.87 -23.66 8.70
N ALA A 437 40.02 -22.44 9.25
CA ALA A 437 40.53 -21.29 8.51
C ALA A 437 41.96 -21.52 7.99
N ASP A 438 42.86 -21.96 8.87
CA ASP A 438 44.18 -22.48 8.51
C ASP A 438 44.14 -24.01 8.40
N LEU A 439 43.98 -24.48 7.16
CA LEU A 439 43.93 -25.91 6.84
C LEU A 439 45.21 -26.65 7.25
N GLY A 440 46.38 -26.01 7.22
CA GLY A 440 47.64 -26.65 7.60
C GLY A 440 47.69 -26.99 9.08
N SER A 441 47.33 -26.02 9.94
CA SER A 441 47.24 -26.27 11.37
C SER A 441 46.06 -27.17 11.72
N ALA A 442 44.92 -27.08 11.02
CA ALA A 442 43.77 -27.96 11.24
C ALA A 442 44.10 -29.44 10.95
N VAL A 443 44.76 -29.74 9.82
CA VAL A 443 45.25 -31.09 9.49
C VAL A 443 46.20 -31.59 10.59
N SER A 444 47.15 -30.76 11.02
CA SER A 444 48.11 -31.13 12.06
C SER A 444 47.46 -31.38 13.43
N ARG A 445 46.47 -30.56 13.82
CA ARG A 445 45.69 -30.78 15.05
C ARG A 445 44.89 -32.06 14.97
N ARG A 446 44.14 -32.27 13.88
CA ARG A 446 43.27 -33.44 13.73
C ARG A 446 44.04 -34.75 13.64
N LYS A 447 45.21 -34.74 12.99
CA LYS A 447 46.15 -35.88 12.97
C LYS A 447 46.64 -36.25 14.37
N ARG A 448 46.97 -35.26 15.22
CA ARG A 448 47.37 -35.50 16.62
C ARG A 448 46.22 -36.04 17.47
N GLU A 449 45.01 -35.51 17.29
CA GLU A 449 43.81 -36.00 17.99
C GLU A 449 43.48 -37.45 17.64
N LEU A 450 43.52 -37.80 16.34
CA LEU A 450 43.29 -39.17 15.87
C LEU A 450 44.36 -40.14 16.36
N ALA A 451 45.64 -39.72 16.35
CA ALA A 451 46.75 -40.51 16.88
C ALA A 451 46.64 -40.74 18.41
N ALA A 452 46.09 -39.76 19.16
CA ALA A 452 45.85 -39.91 20.58
C ALA A 452 44.67 -40.84 20.89
N GLN A 453 43.67 -40.90 20.01
CA GLN A 453 42.46 -41.74 20.17
C GLN A 453 42.66 -43.20 19.76
N SER A 454 43.53 -43.47 18.79
CA SER A 454 43.65 -44.82 18.22
C SER A 454 44.46 -45.79 19.07
N HIS A 455 45.27 -45.33 20.04
CA HIS A 455 46.26 -46.14 20.79
C HIS A 455 47.13 -47.05 19.90
N ALA A 456 47.09 -46.88 18.58
CA ALA A 456 47.61 -47.79 17.59
C ALA A 456 48.98 -47.28 17.15
N GLU A 457 50.02 -47.95 17.63
CA GLU A 457 51.36 -47.84 17.08
C GLU A 457 51.33 -48.28 15.60
N GLY A 458 51.35 -47.32 14.67
CA GLY A 458 51.79 -47.56 13.29
C GLY A 458 50.82 -47.27 12.15
N GLY A 459 49.59 -46.82 12.39
CA GLY A 459 48.71 -46.33 11.31
C GLY A 459 49.22 -44.99 10.75
N THR A 460 49.84 -44.99 9.56
CA THR A 460 50.19 -43.72 8.89
C THR A 460 48.91 -43.07 8.38
N ILE A 461 48.34 -42.13 9.15
CA ILE A 461 47.23 -41.29 8.70
C ILE A 461 47.66 -40.59 7.41
N ASP A 462 46.96 -40.87 6.31
CA ASP A 462 47.19 -40.21 5.02
C ASP A 462 46.79 -38.74 5.12
N GLU A 463 47.82 -37.88 5.14
CA GLU A 463 47.67 -36.45 5.28
C GLU A 463 47.00 -35.81 4.06
N ALA A 464 47.20 -36.37 2.86
CA ALA A 464 46.58 -35.87 1.64
C ALA A 464 45.07 -36.17 1.64
N ALA A 465 44.68 -37.38 2.04
CA ALA A 465 43.27 -37.76 2.19
C ALA A 465 42.57 -36.93 3.28
N LEU A 466 43.21 -36.75 4.45
CA LEU A 466 42.68 -35.91 5.54
C LEU A 466 42.50 -34.45 5.07
N ARG A 467 43.51 -33.88 4.40
CA ARG A 467 43.43 -32.52 3.85
C ARG A 467 42.29 -32.36 2.85
N LYS A 468 42.08 -33.35 1.98
CA LYS A 468 40.96 -33.36 1.02
C LYS A 468 39.61 -33.35 1.74
N LEU A 469 39.42 -34.20 2.75
CA LEU A 469 38.18 -34.27 3.53
C LEU A 469 37.90 -32.98 4.31
N LEU A 470 38.91 -32.40 4.97
CA LEU A 470 38.76 -31.11 5.67
C LEU A 470 38.48 -29.95 4.72
N THR A 471 39.02 -29.99 3.50
CA THR A 471 38.69 -29.01 2.45
C THR A 471 37.23 -29.13 2.02
N ALA A 472 36.74 -30.35 1.82
CA ALA A 472 35.33 -30.61 1.50
C ALA A 472 34.40 -30.21 2.66
N GLN A 473 34.79 -30.49 3.89
CA GLN A 473 34.06 -30.07 5.09
C GLN A 473 33.97 -28.55 5.18
N ARG A 474 35.09 -27.84 4.95
CA ARG A 474 35.11 -26.37 4.92
C ARG A 474 34.19 -25.81 3.83
N ALA A 475 34.20 -26.38 2.63
CA ALA A 475 33.30 -25.96 1.56
C ALA A 475 31.82 -26.21 1.93
N GLY A 476 31.52 -27.34 2.58
CA GLY A 476 30.19 -27.64 3.12
C GLY A 476 29.74 -26.63 4.18
N LEU A 477 30.63 -26.23 5.10
CA LEU A 477 30.38 -25.19 6.10
C LEU A 477 30.17 -23.81 5.45
N ASP A 478 31.04 -23.41 4.52
CA ASP A 478 30.90 -22.13 3.80
C ASP A 478 29.55 -22.06 3.05
N GLY A 479 29.10 -23.19 2.47
CA GLY A 479 27.80 -23.31 1.84
C GLY A 479 26.64 -23.24 2.83
N LEU A 480 26.69 -23.97 3.95
CA LEU A 480 25.62 -23.99 4.95
C LEU A 480 25.49 -22.65 5.68
N ILE A 481 26.60 -21.96 5.97
CA ILE A 481 26.61 -20.59 6.50
C ILE A 481 25.84 -19.67 5.55
N ARG A 482 26.16 -19.70 4.26
CA ARG A 482 25.48 -18.89 3.24
C ARG A 482 23.98 -19.18 3.18
N ASP A 483 23.61 -20.45 3.11
CA ASP A 483 22.19 -20.87 3.04
C ASP A 483 21.45 -20.49 4.34
N THR A 484 22.12 -20.52 5.50
CA THR A 484 21.54 -20.07 6.79
C THR A 484 21.34 -18.57 6.85
N SER A 485 22.29 -17.77 6.36
CA SER A 485 22.12 -16.32 6.26
C SER A 485 20.94 -15.96 5.35
N GLU A 486 20.80 -16.64 4.22
CA GLU A 486 19.69 -16.43 3.29
C GLU A 486 18.33 -16.88 3.87
N ALA A 487 18.29 -17.98 4.62
CA ALA A 487 17.09 -18.38 5.35
C ALA A 487 16.65 -17.33 6.38
N LEU A 488 17.58 -16.67 7.06
CA LEU A 488 17.27 -15.58 7.99
C LEU A 488 16.72 -14.35 7.26
N GLU A 489 17.29 -14.01 6.10
CA GLU A 489 16.84 -12.89 5.26
C GLU A 489 15.42 -13.11 4.72
N THR A 490 15.15 -14.28 4.13
CA THR A 490 13.82 -14.64 3.62
C THR A 490 12.75 -14.73 4.72
N LEU A 491 13.12 -15.14 5.94
CA LEU A 491 12.20 -15.07 7.09
C LEU A 491 11.85 -13.62 7.48
N LEU A 492 12.79 -12.68 7.37
CA LEU A 492 12.57 -11.26 7.62
C LEU A 492 11.68 -10.63 6.54
N GLU A 493 11.86 -11.03 5.28
CA GLU A 493 10.98 -10.65 4.17
C GLU A 493 9.55 -11.10 4.44
N LEU A 494 9.35 -12.37 4.84
CA LEU A 494 8.02 -12.90 5.18
C LEU A 494 7.38 -12.12 6.32
N GLU A 495 8.15 -11.79 7.37
CA GLU A 495 7.65 -10.95 8.45
C GLU A 495 7.19 -9.57 7.94
N THR A 496 7.92 -9.00 6.99
CA THR A 496 7.58 -7.69 6.40
C THR A 496 6.30 -7.77 5.57
N ALA A 497 6.20 -8.78 4.69
CA ALA A 497 5.03 -9.02 3.84
C ALA A 497 3.76 -9.27 4.67
N GLU A 498 3.83 -10.14 5.69
CA GLU A 498 2.68 -10.40 6.56
C GLU A 498 2.30 -9.20 7.43
N ARG A 499 3.28 -8.40 7.90
CA ARG A 499 2.97 -7.14 8.62
C ARG A 499 2.19 -6.20 7.72
N GLN A 500 2.51 -6.14 6.42
CA GLN A 500 1.74 -5.37 5.45
C GLN A 500 0.33 -5.93 5.25
N LEU A 501 0.20 -7.24 5.09
CA LEU A 501 -1.09 -7.92 5.00
C LEU A 501 -1.98 -7.66 6.22
N ILE A 502 -1.41 -7.76 7.44
CA ILE A 502 -2.10 -7.45 8.70
C ILE A 502 -2.57 -6.00 8.69
N ARG A 503 -1.69 -5.05 8.35
CA ARG A 503 -2.05 -3.61 8.29
C ARG A 503 -3.22 -3.39 7.34
N GLN A 504 -3.15 -3.92 6.12
CA GLN A 504 -4.21 -3.74 5.13
C GLN A 504 -5.52 -4.40 5.56
N THR A 505 -5.44 -5.60 6.13
CA THR A 505 -6.60 -6.31 6.71
C THR A 505 -7.26 -5.48 7.82
N GLN A 506 -6.47 -4.87 8.70
CA GLN A 506 -7.00 -4.02 9.77
C GLN A 506 -7.62 -2.74 9.24
N THR A 507 -7.02 -2.11 8.22
CA THR A 507 -7.58 -0.93 7.55
C THR A 507 -8.95 -1.24 6.93
N TYR A 508 -9.05 -2.34 6.18
CA TYR A 508 -10.31 -2.75 5.56
C TYR A 508 -11.35 -3.17 6.62
N ALA A 509 -10.94 -3.91 7.66
CA ALA A 509 -11.84 -4.26 8.76
C ALA A 509 -12.40 -3.00 9.46
N LYS A 510 -11.55 -2.00 9.72
CA LYS A 510 -11.95 -0.74 10.34
C LYS A 510 -12.93 0.03 9.46
N PHE A 511 -12.68 0.13 8.17
CA PHE A 511 -13.61 0.75 7.21
C PHE A 511 -14.97 0.04 7.20
N CYS A 512 -14.98 -1.29 7.18
CA CYS A 512 -16.23 -2.05 7.29
C CYS A 512 -16.96 -1.75 8.62
N ASP A 513 -16.24 -1.71 9.74
CA ASP A 513 -16.82 -1.52 11.07
C ASP A 513 -17.43 -0.12 11.28
N GLU A 514 -16.77 0.91 10.75
CA GLU A 514 -17.28 2.29 10.79
C GLU A 514 -18.60 2.44 10.01
N HIS A 515 -18.80 1.68 8.93
CA HIS A 515 -19.93 1.82 8.02
C HIS A 515 -21.02 0.74 8.14
N VAL A 516 -20.77 -0.37 8.85
CA VAL A 516 -21.76 -1.44 9.10
C VAL A 516 -22.69 -1.10 10.28
N LEU A 517 -22.28 -0.25 11.22
CA LEU A 517 -23.06 0.07 12.43
C LEU A 517 -24.30 0.94 12.18
N TRP A 518 -24.50 1.47 10.96
CA TRP A 518 -25.64 2.35 10.65
C TRP A 518 -26.89 1.62 10.15
N ILE A 519 -27.21 0.46 10.72
CA ILE A 519 -28.46 -0.23 10.44
C ILE A 519 -29.52 0.19 11.47
N ARG A 520 -30.56 0.90 11.01
CA ARG A 520 -31.85 1.03 11.70
C ARG A 520 -32.52 -0.34 11.80
N SER A 521 -32.02 -1.20 12.69
CA SER A 521 -32.48 -2.57 12.86
C SER A 521 -33.71 -2.70 13.78
N THR A 522 -34.48 -1.63 13.96
CA THR A 522 -35.80 -1.73 14.60
C THR A 522 -36.85 -1.10 13.69
N VAL A 523 -37.74 -1.94 13.15
CA VAL A 523 -39.06 -1.52 12.71
C VAL A 523 -39.68 -0.74 13.89
N PRO A 524 -40.22 0.48 13.69
CA PRO A 524 -40.79 1.24 14.80
C PRO A 524 -41.82 0.37 15.52
N PRO A 525 -41.80 0.31 16.86
CA PRO A 525 -42.67 -0.58 17.62
C PRO A 525 -44.12 -0.33 17.21
N GLN A 526 -44.74 -1.34 16.61
CA GLN A 526 -46.15 -1.27 16.27
C GLN A 526 -46.94 -1.37 17.57
N VAL A 527 -48.07 -0.66 17.63
CA VAL A 527 -48.96 -0.63 18.81
C VAL A 527 -49.41 -2.05 19.24
N ALA A 528 -49.32 -3.03 18.33
CA ALA A 528 -49.57 -4.45 18.60
C ALA A 528 -48.56 -5.10 19.58
N ASP A 529 -47.30 -4.67 19.60
CA ASP A 529 -46.26 -5.24 20.47
C ASP A 529 -46.38 -4.76 21.92
N GLY A 530 -46.96 -3.58 22.14
CA GLY A 530 -47.30 -3.08 23.48
C GLY A 530 -48.34 -3.97 24.18
N LYS A 531 -49.31 -4.51 23.43
CA LYS A 531 -50.28 -5.47 23.99
C LYS A 531 -49.64 -6.80 24.38
N ARG A 532 -48.67 -7.28 23.60
CA ARG A 532 -47.93 -8.52 23.89
C ARG A 532 -47.05 -8.38 25.12
N LEU A 533 -46.38 -7.23 25.29
CA LEU A 533 -45.61 -6.92 26.50
C LEU A 533 -46.48 -6.84 27.74
N LEU A 534 -47.66 -6.23 27.65
CA LEU A 534 -48.60 -6.15 28.78
C LEU A 534 -49.16 -7.53 29.16
N GLN A 535 -49.43 -8.38 28.17
CA GLN A 535 -49.92 -9.73 28.39
C GLN A 535 -48.84 -10.64 29.00
N ALA A 536 -47.60 -10.55 28.52
CA ALA A 536 -46.46 -11.25 29.12
C ALA A 536 -46.15 -10.76 30.55
N ALA A 537 -46.31 -9.46 30.82
CA ALA A 537 -46.18 -8.91 32.17
C ALA A 537 -47.28 -9.42 33.10
N GLN A 538 -48.53 -9.51 32.62
CA GLN A 538 -49.64 -10.10 33.38
C GLN A 538 -49.41 -11.57 33.70
N GLU A 539 -48.85 -12.35 32.77
CA GLU A 539 -48.49 -13.76 33.01
C GLU A 539 -47.35 -13.90 34.03
N PHE A 540 -46.36 -13.01 33.99
CA PHE A 540 -45.24 -12.99 34.94
C PHE A 540 -45.68 -12.63 36.38
N LEU A 541 -46.76 -11.85 36.52
CA LEU A 541 -47.38 -11.46 37.80
C LEU A 541 -48.35 -12.52 38.35
N GLN A 542 -48.62 -13.63 37.64
CA GLN A 542 -49.50 -14.68 38.16
C GLN A 542 -48.80 -15.53 39.23
N PRO A 543 -49.38 -15.67 40.44
CA PRO A 543 -48.80 -16.47 41.54
C PRO A 543 -48.59 -17.95 41.18
N GLY A 544 -49.40 -18.49 40.25
CA GLY A 544 -49.31 -19.88 39.81
C GLY A 544 -48.03 -20.21 39.05
N PHE A 545 -47.46 -19.25 38.31
CA PHE A 545 -46.22 -19.44 37.56
C PHE A 545 -45.02 -19.63 38.51
N TRP A 546 -44.97 -18.82 39.57
CA TRP A 546 -43.94 -18.90 40.60
C TRP A 546 -44.03 -20.19 41.44
N MET A 547 -45.24 -20.65 41.76
CA MET A 547 -45.41 -21.92 42.46
C MET A 547 -45.01 -23.12 41.60
N GLY A 548 -45.27 -23.09 40.29
CA GLY A 548 -44.77 -24.10 39.35
C GLY A 548 -43.25 -24.14 39.31
N LEU A 549 -42.62 -22.97 39.14
CA LEU A 549 -41.16 -22.83 39.09
C LEU A 549 -40.48 -23.34 40.37
N VAL A 550 -41.03 -23.00 41.55
CA VAL A 550 -40.50 -23.47 42.84
C VAL A 550 -40.68 -24.98 43.01
N ASN A 551 -41.82 -25.54 42.56
CA ASN A 551 -42.07 -26.97 42.71
C ASN A 551 -41.19 -27.80 41.75
N ASP A 552 -40.96 -27.30 40.53
CA ASP A 552 -40.10 -27.95 39.55
C ASP A 552 -38.62 -27.81 39.94
N LEU A 553 -38.20 -26.65 40.46
CA LEU A 553 -36.85 -26.46 41.00
C LEU A 553 -36.61 -27.31 42.27
N ALA A 554 -37.61 -27.46 43.14
CA ALA A 554 -37.52 -28.32 44.32
C ALA A 554 -37.49 -29.82 43.95
N ARG A 555 -38.20 -30.21 42.89
CA ARG A 555 -38.19 -31.59 42.37
C ARG A 555 -36.88 -31.90 41.67
N ASP A 556 -36.32 -30.94 40.93
CA ASP A 556 -35.03 -31.08 40.27
C ASP A 556 -33.87 -31.07 41.28
N ALA A 557 -33.92 -30.23 42.31
CA ALA A 557 -32.96 -30.24 43.41
C ALA A 557 -32.93 -31.57 44.19
N ARG A 558 -34.08 -32.24 44.32
CA ARG A 558 -34.14 -33.58 44.93
C ARG A 558 -33.64 -34.68 44.00
N ARG A 559 -33.82 -34.54 42.69
CA ARG A 559 -33.43 -35.56 41.70
C ARG A 559 -31.97 -35.47 41.31
N ASN A 560 -31.40 -34.27 41.27
CA ASN A 560 -30.04 -33.96 40.88
C ASN A 560 -29.26 -33.30 42.02
N SER A 561 -29.34 -33.88 43.22
CA SER A 561 -28.70 -33.35 44.44
C SER A 561 -27.18 -33.13 44.30
N GLY A 562 -26.51 -33.92 43.46
CA GLY A 562 -25.07 -33.81 43.20
C GLY A 562 -24.64 -32.47 42.61
N TYR A 563 -25.39 -31.93 41.64
CA TYR A 563 -25.02 -30.65 41.00
C TYR A 563 -25.21 -29.46 41.93
N TYR A 564 -26.27 -29.46 42.73
CA TYR A 564 -26.51 -28.40 43.71
C TYR A 564 -25.51 -28.45 44.87
N LEU A 565 -25.08 -29.65 45.30
CA LEU A 565 -23.98 -29.79 46.26
C LEU A 565 -22.66 -29.30 45.69
N LEU A 566 -22.34 -29.60 44.43
CA LEU A 566 -21.14 -29.09 43.76
C LEU A 566 -21.16 -27.56 43.64
N ALA A 567 -22.30 -26.96 43.30
CA ALA A 567 -22.49 -25.51 43.25
C ALA A 567 -22.36 -24.87 44.64
N LEU A 568 -22.85 -25.52 45.69
CA LEU A 568 -22.76 -25.02 47.07
C LEU A 568 -21.34 -25.16 47.62
N ILE A 569 -20.63 -26.24 47.29
CA ILE A 569 -19.22 -26.44 47.64
C ILE A 569 -18.32 -25.44 46.89
N SER A 570 -18.56 -25.21 45.60
CA SER A 570 -17.77 -24.25 44.81
C SER A 570 -18.02 -22.80 45.27
N SER A 571 -19.26 -22.42 45.57
CA SER A 571 -19.55 -21.10 46.16
C SER A 571 -18.95 -20.94 47.56
N ALA A 572 -18.99 -21.97 48.40
CA ALA A 572 -18.33 -21.96 49.71
C ALA A 572 -16.80 -21.87 49.58
N ALA A 573 -16.21 -22.59 48.62
CA ALA A 573 -14.78 -22.53 48.33
C ALA A 573 -14.36 -21.13 47.86
N ILE A 574 -15.13 -20.51 46.96
CA ILE A 574 -14.89 -19.13 46.51
C ILE A 574 -15.00 -18.14 47.67
N PHE A 575 -15.98 -18.31 48.55
CA PHE A 575 -16.16 -17.44 49.72
C PHE A 575 -15.02 -17.58 50.75
N LEU A 576 -14.53 -18.80 50.97
CA LEU A 576 -13.40 -19.08 51.87
C LEU A 576 -12.07 -18.62 51.26
N LEU A 577 -11.85 -18.81 49.96
CA LEU A 577 -10.69 -18.30 49.22
C LEU A 577 -10.66 -16.76 49.21
N GLY A 578 -11.83 -16.12 49.06
CA GLY A 578 -11.98 -14.67 49.17
C GLY A 578 -11.60 -14.14 50.56
N ARG A 579 -11.99 -14.85 51.63
CA ARG A 579 -11.60 -14.50 53.01
C ARG A 579 -10.13 -14.77 53.33
N ALA A 580 -9.54 -15.82 52.76
CA ALA A 580 -8.11 -16.11 52.91
C ALA A 580 -7.26 -15.03 52.23
N ARG A 581 -7.66 -14.57 51.05
CA ARG A 581 -6.98 -13.50 50.30
C ARG A 581 -7.07 -12.13 51.00
N GLN A 582 -8.20 -11.84 51.66
CA GLN A 582 -8.34 -10.61 52.48
C GLN A 582 -7.50 -10.61 53.76
N ARG A 583 -7.09 -11.78 54.29
CA ARG A 583 -6.22 -11.88 55.47
C ARG A 583 -4.73 -11.77 55.16
N GLN A 584 -4.31 -11.97 53.92
CA GLN A 584 -2.92 -11.78 53.47
C GLN A 584 -2.61 -10.32 53.05
N LEU A 585 -3.62 -9.45 53.00
CA LEU A 585 -3.52 -8.03 52.63
C LEU A 585 -3.75 -7.09 53.84
N ARG A 586 -3.60 -7.58 55.08
CA ARG A 586 -3.66 -6.78 56.30
C ARG A 586 -2.42 -6.93 57.14
#